data_AF-A0A4R3JUA7-F1
#
_entry.id   AF-A0A4R3JUA7-F1
#
_cell.length_a   1.000
_cell.length_b   1.000
_cell.length_c   1.000
_cell.angle_alpha   90.00
_cell.angle_beta   90.00
_cell.angle_gamma   90.00
#
_symmetry.space_group_name_H-M   'P 1'
#
loop_
_entity.id
_entity.type
_entity.pdbx_description
1 polymer ?
#
loop_
_entity_poly.entity_id
_entity_poly.type
_entity_poly.pdbx_seq_one_letter_code
_entity_poly.pdbx_strand_id
1 'polypeptide(L)'
;MQFGTLVRGGARRLGVHLIVTFAMALLLMLPDHLYKLANPAYRVAFNPDEFGALVVVTFLVVAIRRAWLLAGALVFFGLLQLSQLLHFAYFGSLIAPHEVGLFFHEQGEIWESLAGVAPYMLAPTAALAVAYAAIVWLWRKTHRQTLNLLCPTLILLALLPIMPLKAYGTAKPQKFYPNPKSTSLKNTYYAVSFFLGKDLPERLSGKAPKAYLPYEVTKRASPGPINIIVVMGESLGYSHMSLFGYERSTTPRLESLKNDPGFVYHRAIAGGISTKASLPLFFNIQREPDNVQHMFRYESNLLKMAKEQGLVTHYISNQTSHLSTYSGTEYADHYLTQENMEPLYQKEYDATLVTALKRIDLAKSNFIVLHQRNSHSPYHNNYPPSFERYPTANLDRYQFTVNTYDNSVGFTDHVLYEIIRTLKEKSPIPTYVFFTADHGELIGEGGRYGHAMLTPDVAAVPFIFFASRGDAAKIAQVRAMQHPSHYEIGKAVAKVMGYEVVNPNEAGGIYYVNGANLDGSAGYLAYRKGSGSEVLPIP
;
A
#
# COMPACT_ATOMS: atom_id res chain seq x y z
N MET A 1 51.38 6.41 33.85
CA MET A 1 50.49 7.58 33.62
C MET A 1 50.05 7.78 32.16
N GLN A 2 50.84 7.39 31.13
CA GLN A 2 50.49 7.62 29.71
C GLN A 2 49.35 6.74 29.13
N PHE A 3 49.11 5.54 29.68
CA PHE A 3 48.01 4.68 29.21
C PHE A 3 46.62 5.24 29.58
N GLY A 4 46.48 5.85 30.76
CA GLY A 4 45.21 6.42 31.23
C GLY A 4 44.76 7.68 30.48
N THR A 5 45.70 8.48 29.96
CA THR A 5 45.42 9.67 29.15
C THR A 5 45.02 9.33 27.71
N LEU A 6 45.60 8.27 27.12
CA LEU A 6 45.21 7.74 25.81
C LEU A 6 43.79 7.16 25.81
N VAL A 7 43.44 6.36 26.83
CA VAL A 7 42.10 5.77 26.98
C VAL A 7 41.04 6.85 27.24
N ARG A 8 41.32 7.85 28.09
CA ARG A 8 40.42 9.00 28.32
C ARG A 8 40.21 9.86 27.07
N GLY A 9 41.26 10.04 26.25
CA GLY A 9 41.17 10.75 24.97
C GLY A 9 40.30 10.01 23.94
N GLY A 10 40.42 8.68 23.86
CA GLY A 10 39.60 7.84 22.99
C GLY A 10 38.11 7.85 23.38
N ALA A 11 37.80 7.69 24.67
CA ALA A 11 36.43 7.70 25.17
C ALA A 11 35.72 9.04 24.91
N ARG A 12 36.41 10.18 25.13
CA ARG A 12 35.86 11.51 24.82
C ARG A 12 35.57 11.69 23.33
N ARG A 13 36.47 11.23 22.46
CA ARG A 13 36.27 11.32 20.99
C ARG A 13 35.12 10.43 20.52
N LEU A 14 34.97 9.23 21.09
CA LEU A 14 33.84 8.36 20.82
C LEU A 14 32.52 9.02 21.25
N GLY A 15 32.46 9.62 22.44
CA GLY A 15 31.28 10.35 22.91
C GLY A 15 30.86 11.48 21.97
N VAL A 16 31.80 12.35 21.56
CA VAL A 16 31.53 13.41 20.57
C VAL A 16 31.10 12.82 19.23
N HIS A 17 31.76 11.75 18.78
CA HIS A 17 31.43 11.09 17.52
C HIS A 17 30.00 10.55 17.51
N LEU A 18 29.55 9.90 18.58
CA LEU A 18 28.17 9.42 18.69
C LEU A 18 27.18 10.58 18.69
N ILE A 19 27.40 11.63 19.49
CA ILE A 19 26.49 12.80 19.52
C ILE A 19 26.34 13.44 18.13
N VAL A 20 27.46 13.64 17.43
CA VAL A 20 27.46 14.21 16.06
C VAL A 20 26.78 13.28 15.07
N THR A 21 26.96 11.96 15.22
CA THR A 21 26.30 10.93 14.40
C THR A 21 24.78 11.02 14.52
N PHE A 22 24.25 11.05 15.73
CA PHE A 22 22.81 11.18 15.99
C PHE A 22 22.26 12.52 15.46
N ALA A 23 22.96 13.63 15.73
CA ALA A 23 22.57 14.95 15.23
C ALA A 23 22.56 15.00 13.69
N MET A 24 23.57 14.42 13.03
CA MET A 24 23.65 14.38 11.57
C MET A 24 22.57 13.48 10.96
N ALA A 25 22.24 12.35 11.60
CA ALA A 25 21.14 11.49 11.16
C ALA A 25 19.78 12.23 11.24
N LEU A 26 19.53 12.97 12.33
CA LEU A 26 18.32 13.79 12.45
C LEU A 26 18.28 14.89 11.39
N LEU A 27 19.41 15.57 11.13
CA LEU A 27 19.50 16.59 10.08
C LEU A 27 19.27 16.01 8.67
N LEU A 28 19.69 14.77 8.41
CA LEU A 28 19.40 14.11 7.13
C LEU A 28 17.92 13.72 6.97
N MET A 29 17.17 13.51 8.06
CA MET A 29 15.72 13.30 8.00
C MET A 29 14.92 14.62 7.98
N LEU A 30 15.54 15.73 8.34
CA LEU A 30 14.87 17.04 8.46
C LEU A 30 14.21 17.54 7.16
N PRO A 31 14.80 17.39 5.94
CA PRO A 31 14.19 17.86 4.71
C PRO A 31 12.77 17.32 4.47
N ASP A 32 12.59 16.01 4.71
CA ASP A 32 11.31 15.32 4.59
C ASP A 32 10.24 15.93 5.53
N HIS A 33 10.60 16.16 6.78
CA HIS A 33 9.69 16.71 7.79
C HIS A 33 9.37 18.19 7.55
N LEU A 34 10.34 18.99 7.08
CA LEU A 34 10.09 20.38 6.69
C LEU A 34 9.18 20.45 5.45
N TYR A 35 9.41 19.60 4.45
CA TYR A 35 8.57 19.56 3.27
C TYR A 35 7.13 19.13 3.58
N LYS A 36 6.94 18.18 4.50
CA LYS A 36 5.60 17.80 5.03
C LYS A 36 4.81 18.98 5.61
N LEU A 37 5.47 19.95 6.23
CA LEU A 37 4.79 21.15 6.74
C LEU A 37 4.25 22.03 5.62
N ALA A 38 4.97 22.10 4.50
CA ALA A 38 4.55 22.85 3.31
C ALA A 38 3.53 22.08 2.45
N ASN A 39 3.60 20.76 2.44
CA ASN A 39 2.70 19.89 1.71
C ASN A 39 2.19 18.74 2.62
N PRO A 40 1.01 18.91 3.26
CA PRO A 40 0.43 17.89 4.14
C PRO A 40 0.12 16.56 3.46
N ALA A 41 0.05 16.51 2.12
CA ALA A 41 -0.08 15.27 1.37
C ALA A 41 1.20 14.42 1.40
N TYR A 42 2.37 15.02 1.72
CA TYR A 42 3.62 14.32 1.92
C TYR A 42 3.66 13.66 3.32
N ARG A 43 3.31 12.38 3.37
CA ARG A 43 2.93 11.66 4.61
C ARG A 43 4.06 11.01 5.38
N VAL A 44 5.30 11.46 5.20
CA VAL A 44 6.47 10.92 5.91
C VAL A 44 6.25 10.88 7.43
N ALA A 45 6.70 9.80 8.06
CA ALA A 45 6.64 9.59 9.50
C ALA A 45 8.00 9.14 10.03
N PHE A 46 8.27 9.43 11.30
CA PHE A 46 9.49 8.95 11.93
C PHE A 46 9.44 7.41 12.06
N ASN A 47 10.47 6.74 11.57
CA ASN A 47 10.62 5.29 11.67
C ASN A 47 11.93 4.94 12.40
N PRO A 48 11.88 4.24 13.55
CA PRO A 48 13.09 3.90 14.32
C PRO A 48 14.10 3.03 13.56
N ASP A 49 13.64 2.11 12.70
CA ASP A 49 14.52 1.23 11.93
C ASP A 49 15.25 2.01 10.84
N GLU A 50 14.56 2.96 10.19
CA GLU A 50 15.18 3.85 9.20
C GLU A 50 16.20 4.77 9.86
N PHE A 51 15.85 5.31 11.03
CA PHE A 51 16.77 6.14 11.81
C PHE A 51 17.99 5.33 12.26
N GLY A 52 17.81 4.10 12.74
CA GLY A 52 18.90 3.20 13.13
C GLY A 52 19.84 2.89 11.97
N ALA A 53 19.30 2.56 10.79
CA ALA A 53 20.10 2.36 9.58
C ALA A 53 20.87 3.63 9.18
N LEU A 54 20.22 4.79 9.29
CA LEU A 54 20.85 6.08 9.00
C LEU A 54 21.98 6.40 9.99
N VAL A 55 21.82 6.09 11.29
CA VAL A 55 22.87 6.25 12.31
C VAL A 55 24.11 5.42 11.97
N VAL A 56 23.96 4.20 11.46
CA VAL A 56 25.10 3.37 11.03
C VAL A 56 25.84 4.03 9.85
N VAL A 57 25.10 4.53 8.86
CA VAL A 57 25.68 5.22 7.71
C VAL A 57 26.33 6.53 8.12
N THR A 58 25.68 7.35 8.94
CA THR A 58 26.22 8.63 9.39
C THR A 58 27.42 8.48 10.31
N PHE A 59 27.54 7.39 11.05
CA PHE A 59 28.74 7.10 11.85
C PHE A 59 29.98 7.07 10.95
N LEU A 60 29.89 6.41 9.79
CA LEU A 60 30.95 6.38 8.80
C LEU A 60 31.18 7.75 8.15
N VAL A 61 30.10 8.49 7.84
CA VAL A 61 30.19 9.84 7.26
C VAL A 61 30.89 10.82 8.20
N VAL A 62 30.58 10.78 9.51
CA VAL A 62 31.20 11.63 10.54
C VAL A 62 32.70 11.33 10.71
N ALA A 63 33.15 10.12 10.36
CA ALA A 63 34.56 9.75 10.36
C ALA A 63 35.34 10.31 9.16
N ILE A 64 34.68 10.86 8.12
CA ILE A 64 35.35 11.41 6.95
C ILE A 64 36.09 12.71 7.30
N ARG A 65 37.40 12.75 7.02
CA ARG A 65 38.27 13.91 7.31
C ARG A 65 38.52 14.83 6.12
N ARG A 66 38.42 14.31 4.89
CA ARG A 66 38.67 15.10 3.68
C ARG A 66 37.37 15.76 3.24
N ALA A 67 37.37 17.09 3.14
CA ALA A 67 36.17 17.87 2.83
C ALA A 67 35.53 17.46 1.49
N TRP A 68 36.32 17.14 0.46
CA TRP A 68 35.79 16.71 -0.84
C TRP A 68 35.10 15.34 -0.79
N LEU A 69 35.57 14.42 0.06
CA LEU A 69 34.92 13.12 0.27
C LEU A 69 33.59 13.28 1.01
N LEU A 70 33.55 14.16 2.01
CA LEU A 70 32.30 14.51 2.68
C LEU A 70 31.33 15.16 1.69
N ALA A 71 31.80 16.12 0.90
CA ALA A 71 30.99 16.79 -0.12
C ALA A 71 30.40 15.76 -1.09
N GLY A 72 31.18 14.80 -1.57
CA GLY A 72 30.67 13.71 -2.42
C GLY A 72 29.56 12.88 -1.75
N ALA A 73 29.74 12.50 -0.48
CA ALA A 73 28.71 11.77 0.27
C ALA A 73 27.43 12.62 0.46
N LEU A 74 27.56 13.90 0.78
CA LEU A 74 26.43 14.81 0.94
C LEU A 74 25.73 15.09 -0.41
N VAL A 75 26.47 15.24 -1.50
CA VAL A 75 25.86 15.38 -2.84
C VAL A 75 25.07 14.13 -3.19
N PHE A 76 25.60 12.93 -2.91
CA PHE A 76 24.88 11.68 -3.13
C PHE A 76 23.55 11.64 -2.35
N PHE A 77 23.57 11.90 -1.04
CA PHE A 77 22.34 11.96 -0.25
C PHE A 77 21.40 13.07 -0.73
N GLY A 78 21.93 14.25 -1.04
CA GLY A 78 21.18 15.40 -1.49
C GLY A 78 20.44 15.13 -2.80
N LEU A 79 21.08 14.47 -3.77
CA LEU A 79 20.45 14.09 -5.04
C LEU A 79 19.32 13.09 -4.84
N LEU A 80 19.50 12.08 -3.97
CA LEU A 80 18.45 11.11 -3.65
C LEU A 80 17.23 11.80 -3.03
N GLN A 81 17.43 12.71 -2.08
CA GLN A 81 16.32 13.42 -1.43
C GLN A 81 15.66 14.41 -2.37
N LEU A 82 16.45 15.23 -3.06
CA LEU A 82 15.95 16.28 -3.93
C LEU A 82 15.11 15.68 -5.06
N SER A 83 15.60 14.62 -5.72
CA SER A 83 14.83 13.94 -6.77
C SER A 83 13.46 13.48 -6.27
N GLN A 84 13.38 12.80 -5.12
CA GLN A 84 12.11 12.35 -4.54
C GLN A 84 11.15 13.50 -4.22
N LEU A 85 11.66 14.53 -3.55
CA LEU A 85 10.83 15.63 -3.08
C LEU A 85 10.32 16.48 -4.25
N LEU A 86 11.15 16.68 -5.28
CA LEU A 86 10.74 17.35 -6.51
C LEU A 86 9.72 16.51 -7.29
N HIS A 87 9.94 15.20 -7.39
CA HIS A 87 8.98 14.29 -8.00
C HIS A 87 7.62 14.36 -7.32
N PHE A 88 7.61 14.31 -5.99
CA PHE A 88 6.36 14.43 -5.22
C PHE A 88 5.71 15.81 -5.37
N ALA A 89 6.51 16.88 -5.39
CA ALA A 89 5.99 18.23 -5.58
C ALA A 89 5.31 18.41 -6.95
N TYR A 90 5.78 17.70 -7.97
CA TYR A 90 5.25 17.76 -9.32
C TYR A 90 4.09 16.79 -9.54
N PHE A 91 4.32 15.50 -9.31
CA PHE A 91 3.38 14.41 -9.63
C PHE A 91 2.42 14.09 -8.49
N GLY A 92 2.71 14.53 -7.26
CA GLY A 92 1.97 14.11 -6.07
C GLY A 92 2.26 12.67 -5.63
N SER A 93 3.23 12.00 -6.27
CA SER A 93 3.57 10.59 -6.05
C SER A 93 5.07 10.41 -5.74
N LEU A 94 5.42 9.25 -5.20
CA LEU A 94 6.79 8.88 -4.84
C LEU A 94 7.44 8.08 -5.97
N ILE A 95 8.73 8.36 -6.24
CA ILE A 95 9.55 7.64 -7.23
C ILE A 95 9.51 6.13 -6.97
N ALA A 96 9.07 5.41 -7.99
CA ALA A 96 9.05 3.98 -8.12
C ALA A 96 10.26 3.48 -8.92
N PRO A 97 10.64 2.20 -8.81
CA PRO A 97 11.76 1.65 -9.57
C PRO A 97 11.69 1.86 -11.09
N HIS A 98 10.52 1.66 -11.69
CA HIS A 98 10.35 1.79 -13.14
C HIS A 98 10.48 3.24 -13.65
N GLU A 99 10.14 4.25 -12.82
CA GLU A 99 10.26 5.68 -13.15
C GLU A 99 11.73 6.09 -13.25
N VAL A 100 12.62 5.45 -12.50
CA VAL A 100 14.06 5.62 -12.65
C VAL A 100 14.49 5.29 -14.07
N GLY A 101 13.92 4.25 -14.67
CA GLY A 101 14.18 3.88 -16.05
C GLY A 101 13.53 4.81 -17.08
N LEU A 102 12.35 5.38 -16.79
CA LEU A 102 11.67 6.34 -17.67
C LEU A 102 12.42 7.67 -17.75
N PHE A 103 13.02 8.11 -16.64
CA PHE A 103 13.84 9.33 -16.59
C PHE A 103 14.91 9.38 -17.69
N PHE A 104 15.54 8.25 -18.00
CA PHE A 104 16.58 8.17 -19.03
C PHE A 104 16.04 8.20 -20.47
N HIS A 105 14.74 7.96 -20.68
CA HIS A 105 14.10 7.97 -22.00
C HIS A 105 13.30 9.25 -22.26
N GLU A 106 12.71 9.86 -21.23
CA GLU A 106 11.79 11.00 -21.35
C GLU A 106 12.42 12.34 -20.90
N GLN A 107 13.75 12.42 -20.87
CA GLN A 107 14.51 13.59 -20.40
C GLN A 107 14.14 14.93 -21.09
N GLY A 108 13.68 14.88 -22.35
CA GLY A 108 13.20 16.06 -23.09
C GLY A 108 11.89 16.62 -22.54
N GLU A 109 10.88 15.77 -22.36
CA GLU A 109 9.56 16.16 -21.83
C GLU A 109 9.64 16.62 -20.37
N ILE A 110 10.52 16.00 -19.58
CA ILE A 110 10.79 16.39 -18.19
C ILE A 110 11.40 17.80 -18.13
N TRP A 111 12.34 18.13 -19.05
CA TRP A 111 13.00 19.43 -19.06
C TRP A 111 12.08 20.58 -19.49
N GLU A 112 11.21 20.34 -20.49
CA GLU A 112 10.19 21.31 -20.90
C GLU A 112 9.16 21.55 -19.78
N SER A 113 8.78 20.49 -19.07
CA SER A 113 7.82 20.55 -17.96
C SER A 113 8.37 21.25 -16.71
N LEU A 114 9.69 21.16 -16.45
CA LEU A 114 10.36 21.75 -15.29
C LEU A 114 10.29 23.28 -15.25
N ALA A 115 10.25 23.94 -16.42
CA ALA A 115 10.17 25.40 -16.50
C ALA A 115 8.86 25.96 -15.91
N GLY A 116 7.75 25.24 -16.05
CA GLY A 116 6.42 25.66 -15.57
C GLY A 116 6.18 25.46 -14.07
N VAL A 117 7.08 24.74 -13.38
CA VAL A 117 6.86 24.25 -12.00
C VAL A 117 7.89 24.73 -10.98
N ALA A 118 8.77 25.65 -11.38
CA ALA A 118 9.77 26.26 -10.51
C ALA A 118 9.22 26.74 -9.14
N PRO A 119 7.99 27.29 -9.01
CA PRO A 119 7.43 27.67 -7.71
C PRO A 119 7.27 26.49 -6.74
N TYR A 120 6.91 25.30 -7.23
CA TYR A 120 6.70 24.09 -6.42
C TYR A 120 8.03 23.47 -5.96
N MET A 121 9.15 23.83 -6.59
CA MET A 121 10.49 23.33 -6.27
C MET A 121 11.16 24.11 -5.13
N LEU A 122 10.66 25.32 -4.80
CA LEU A 122 11.28 26.20 -3.80
C LEU A 122 11.27 25.58 -2.41
N ALA A 123 10.10 25.10 -1.94
CA ALA A 123 9.95 24.51 -0.62
C ALA A 123 10.87 23.29 -0.38
N PRO A 124 10.90 22.26 -1.25
CA PRO A 124 11.79 21.11 -1.03
C PRO A 124 13.28 21.48 -1.16
N THR A 125 13.63 22.41 -2.07
CA THR A 125 15.01 22.88 -2.21
C THR A 125 15.47 23.66 -0.98
N ALA A 126 14.63 24.54 -0.42
CA ALA A 126 14.93 25.30 0.78
C ALA A 126 15.08 24.38 2.00
N ALA A 127 14.18 23.39 2.15
CA ALA A 127 14.25 22.39 3.21
C ALA A 127 15.59 21.62 3.19
N LEU A 128 16.04 21.21 1.99
CA LEU A 128 17.33 20.56 1.80
C LEU A 128 18.49 21.51 2.13
N ALA A 129 18.47 22.75 1.61
CA ALA A 129 19.55 23.71 1.81
C ALA A 129 19.79 24.02 3.30
N VAL A 130 18.73 24.22 4.08
CA VAL A 130 18.81 24.47 5.53
C VAL A 130 19.45 23.28 6.26
N ALA A 131 18.97 22.06 5.98
CA ALA A 131 19.49 20.85 6.63
C ALA A 131 20.97 20.61 6.29
N TYR A 132 21.35 20.74 5.03
CA TYR A 132 22.72 20.46 4.58
C TYR A 132 23.70 21.56 5.01
N ALA A 133 23.26 22.81 5.09
CA ALA A 133 24.05 23.89 5.69
C ALA A 133 24.35 23.60 7.17
N ALA A 134 23.36 23.12 7.93
CA ALA A 134 23.54 22.71 9.32
C ALA A 134 24.48 21.51 9.46
N ILE A 135 24.40 20.51 8.57
CA ILE A 135 25.32 19.35 8.54
C ILE A 135 26.77 19.80 8.31
N VAL A 136 27.00 20.65 7.31
CA VAL A 136 28.34 21.18 6.99
C VAL A 136 28.88 22.02 8.14
N TRP A 137 28.05 22.87 8.74
CA TRP A 137 28.41 23.66 9.92
C TRP A 137 28.81 22.76 11.10
N LEU A 138 27.99 21.75 11.40
CA LEU A 138 28.23 20.79 12.48
C LEU A 138 29.54 20.05 12.27
N TRP A 139 29.79 19.56 11.06
CA TRP A 139 31.03 18.87 10.71
C TRP A 139 32.25 19.79 10.84
N ARG A 140 32.18 21.03 10.33
CA ARG A 140 33.30 22.00 10.46
C ARG A 140 33.70 22.25 11.91
N LYS A 141 32.73 22.29 12.83
CA LYS A 141 32.98 22.49 14.26
C LYS A 141 33.53 21.25 14.96
N THR A 142 33.18 20.05 14.51
CA THR A 142 33.37 18.82 15.31
C THR A 142 34.35 17.80 14.72
N HIS A 143 34.65 17.82 13.42
CA HIS A 143 35.42 16.77 12.71
C HIS A 143 36.82 16.49 13.29
N ARG A 144 37.45 17.46 13.98
CA ARG A 144 38.75 17.24 14.65
C ARG A 144 38.62 16.50 15.99
N GLN A 145 37.44 16.52 16.57
CA GLN A 145 37.10 15.94 17.88
C GLN A 145 36.43 14.56 17.76
N THR A 146 36.03 14.15 16.56
CA THR A 146 35.41 12.86 16.27
C THR A 146 36.47 11.77 16.01
N LEU A 147 36.06 10.50 15.91
CA LEU A 147 36.95 9.40 15.53
C LEU A 147 37.54 9.60 14.12
N ASN A 148 38.72 9.01 13.88
CA ASN A 148 39.34 8.92 12.56
C ASN A 148 39.40 7.43 12.20
N LEU A 149 38.44 6.95 11.42
CA LEU A 149 38.42 5.56 10.98
C LEU A 149 39.31 5.40 9.75
N LEU A 150 39.87 4.21 9.57
CA LEU A 150 40.60 3.87 8.36
C LEU A 150 39.60 3.62 7.23
N CYS A 151 39.74 4.35 6.12
CA CYS A 151 38.95 4.18 4.90
C CYS A 151 37.41 4.13 5.06
N PRO A 152 36.75 5.02 5.84
CA PRO A 152 35.29 5.00 6.01
C PRO A 152 34.54 5.13 4.68
N THR A 153 35.12 5.83 3.70
CA THR A 153 34.55 5.98 2.37
C THR A 153 34.56 4.70 1.55
N LEU A 154 35.58 3.83 1.69
CA LEU A 154 35.58 2.53 1.01
C LEU A 154 34.50 1.61 1.61
N ILE A 155 34.29 1.67 2.92
CA ILE A 155 33.21 0.94 3.58
C ILE A 155 31.85 1.43 3.06
N LEU A 156 31.64 2.76 3.00
CA LEU A 156 30.41 3.34 2.44
C LEU A 156 30.16 2.88 0.99
N LEU A 157 31.19 2.91 0.13
CA LEU A 157 31.09 2.43 -1.25
C LEU A 157 30.78 0.93 -1.32
N ALA A 158 31.35 0.12 -0.44
CA ALA A 158 31.07 -1.32 -0.36
C ALA A 158 29.63 -1.62 0.11
N LEU A 159 28.97 -0.70 0.82
CA LEU A 159 27.56 -0.85 1.22
C LEU A 159 26.57 -0.57 0.07
N LEU A 160 26.93 0.28 -0.89
CA LEU A 160 26.05 0.67 -2.01
C LEU A 160 25.54 -0.51 -2.87
N PRO A 161 26.35 -1.51 -3.28
CA PRO A 161 25.86 -2.60 -4.12
C PRO A 161 24.96 -3.61 -3.38
N ILE A 162 24.86 -3.55 -2.04
CA ILE A 162 24.08 -4.53 -1.27
C ILE A 162 22.61 -4.57 -1.70
N MET A 163 22.00 -3.40 -1.90
CA MET A 163 20.58 -3.33 -2.27
C MET A 163 20.32 -3.69 -3.74
N PRO A 164 21.11 -3.24 -4.73
CA PRO A 164 21.03 -3.73 -6.11
C PRO A 164 21.21 -5.25 -6.22
N LEU A 165 22.18 -5.84 -5.51
CA LEU A 165 22.40 -7.29 -5.50
C LEU A 165 21.20 -8.04 -4.89
N LYS A 166 20.58 -7.48 -3.85
CA LYS A 166 19.32 -8.01 -3.30
C LYS A 166 18.17 -7.90 -4.29
N ALA A 167 18.12 -6.87 -5.12
CA ALA A 167 17.06 -6.69 -6.10
C ALA A 167 17.14 -7.68 -7.28
N TYR A 168 18.35 -8.00 -7.77
CA TYR A 168 18.54 -8.92 -8.90
C TYR A 168 17.83 -10.27 -8.71
N GLY A 169 17.94 -10.86 -7.53
CA GLY A 169 17.33 -12.17 -7.21
C GLY A 169 16.03 -12.09 -6.40
N THR A 170 15.42 -10.91 -6.23
CA THR A 170 14.28 -10.79 -5.31
C THR A 170 13.01 -11.41 -5.90
N ALA A 171 12.44 -12.37 -5.18
CA ALA A 171 11.06 -12.81 -5.39
C ALA A 171 10.03 -11.81 -4.82
N LYS A 172 10.50 -10.76 -4.12
CA LYS A 172 9.66 -9.74 -3.46
C LYS A 172 10.00 -8.30 -3.94
N PRO A 173 9.75 -7.94 -5.22
CA PRO A 173 9.99 -6.59 -5.77
C PRO A 173 9.27 -5.48 -5.00
N GLN A 174 8.09 -5.74 -4.46
CA GLN A 174 7.27 -4.82 -3.64
C GLN A 174 7.99 -4.22 -2.43
N LYS A 175 9.13 -4.79 -1.99
CA LYS A 175 9.95 -4.17 -0.93
C LYS A 175 10.72 -2.94 -1.40
N PHE A 176 10.96 -2.82 -2.70
CA PHE A 176 11.71 -1.72 -3.31
C PHE A 176 10.82 -0.59 -3.81
N TYR A 177 9.51 -0.82 -3.81
CA TYR A 177 8.55 0.21 -4.10
C TYR A 177 8.39 1.17 -2.90
N PRO A 178 8.10 2.45 -3.16
CA PRO A 178 8.08 3.50 -2.16
C PRO A 178 7.02 3.26 -1.08
N ASN A 179 7.30 3.75 0.11
CA ASN A 179 6.35 3.80 1.22
C ASN A 179 6.07 5.27 1.57
N PRO A 180 4.80 5.72 1.57
CA PRO A 180 4.41 7.09 1.93
C PRO A 180 4.91 7.58 3.30
N LYS A 181 5.15 6.66 4.24
CA LYS A 181 5.69 7.00 5.57
C LYS A 181 7.22 6.96 5.65
N SER A 182 7.90 6.39 4.66
CA SER A 182 9.35 6.30 4.63
C SER A 182 10.00 7.60 4.16
N THR A 183 11.25 7.81 4.57
CA THR A 183 12.05 8.97 4.15
C THR A 183 12.35 8.96 2.64
N SER A 184 12.54 10.16 2.08
CA SER A 184 12.98 10.34 0.69
C SER A 184 14.26 9.56 0.39
N LEU A 185 15.24 9.58 1.29
CA LEU A 185 16.49 8.81 1.16
C LEU A 185 16.24 7.32 0.91
N LYS A 186 15.42 6.69 1.75
CA LYS A 186 15.14 5.26 1.62
C LYS A 186 14.37 4.96 0.34
N ASN A 187 13.32 5.72 0.05
CA ASN A 187 12.47 5.51 -1.12
C ASN A 187 13.29 5.59 -2.41
N THR A 188 14.06 6.67 -2.62
CA THR A 188 14.89 6.81 -3.82
C THR A 188 16.00 5.78 -3.88
N TYR A 189 16.68 5.51 -2.76
CA TYR A 189 17.76 4.53 -2.73
C TYR A 189 17.25 3.14 -3.12
N TYR A 190 16.06 2.75 -2.65
CA TYR A 190 15.46 1.46 -2.97
C TYR A 190 14.98 1.41 -4.43
N ALA A 191 14.34 2.47 -4.93
CA ALA A 191 13.91 2.57 -6.33
C ALA A 191 15.10 2.45 -7.29
N VAL A 192 16.16 3.24 -7.08
CA VAL A 192 17.39 3.19 -7.88
C VAL A 192 18.07 1.83 -7.75
N SER A 193 18.11 1.25 -6.55
CA SER A 193 18.70 -0.08 -6.35
C SER A 193 17.98 -1.16 -7.14
N PHE A 194 16.65 -1.10 -7.21
CA PHE A 194 15.87 -2.06 -7.98
C PHE A 194 16.05 -1.88 -9.47
N PHE A 195 16.06 -0.64 -9.95
CA PHE A 195 16.36 -0.35 -11.35
C PHE A 195 17.73 -0.91 -11.76
N LEU A 196 18.78 -0.61 -10.99
CA LEU A 196 20.13 -1.09 -11.28
C LEU A 196 20.28 -2.61 -11.16
N GLY A 197 19.59 -3.19 -10.18
CA GLY A 197 19.70 -4.61 -9.87
C GLY A 197 18.84 -5.51 -10.76
N LYS A 198 17.71 -5.03 -11.27
CA LYS A 198 16.72 -5.86 -11.99
C LYS A 198 16.30 -5.27 -13.33
N ASP A 199 15.71 -4.07 -13.35
CA ASP A 199 15.12 -3.51 -14.58
C ASP A 199 16.17 -3.26 -15.67
N LEU A 200 17.32 -2.68 -15.31
CA LEU A 200 18.38 -2.37 -16.24
C LEU A 200 18.99 -3.65 -16.86
N PRO A 201 19.38 -4.68 -16.07
CA PRO A 201 19.76 -5.98 -16.62
C PRO A 201 18.72 -6.61 -17.56
N GLU A 202 17.43 -6.56 -17.21
CA GLU A 202 16.35 -7.11 -18.04
C GLU A 202 16.21 -6.36 -19.38
N ARG A 203 16.28 -5.02 -19.35
CA ARG A 203 16.27 -4.17 -20.56
C ARG A 203 17.48 -4.44 -21.45
N LEU A 204 18.68 -4.52 -20.87
CA LEU A 204 19.91 -4.84 -21.61
C LEU A 204 19.88 -6.25 -22.21
N SER A 205 19.10 -7.17 -21.63
CA SER A 205 18.89 -8.51 -22.18
C SER A 205 17.87 -8.58 -23.33
N GLY A 206 17.22 -7.46 -23.69
CA GLY A 206 16.25 -7.38 -24.79
C GLY A 206 14.81 -7.76 -24.42
N LYS A 207 14.49 -7.95 -23.13
CA LYS A 207 13.10 -8.10 -22.67
C LYS A 207 12.44 -6.72 -22.58
N ALA A 208 11.77 -6.29 -23.64
CA ALA A 208 11.00 -5.04 -23.62
C ALA A 208 9.67 -5.22 -22.85
N PRO A 209 9.21 -4.20 -22.09
CA PRO A 209 7.88 -4.22 -21.49
C PRO A 209 6.79 -4.31 -22.56
N LYS A 210 5.72 -5.02 -22.28
CA LYS A 210 4.56 -5.11 -23.19
C LYS A 210 3.82 -3.77 -23.21
N ALA A 211 3.58 -3.23 -24.40
CA ALA A 211 2.83 -1.98 -24.56
C ALA A 211 1.32 -2.25 -24.54
N TYR A 212 0.58 -1.47 -23.75
CA TYR A 212 -0.87 -1.52 -23.63
C TYR A 212 -1.50 -0.23 -24.14
N LEU A 213 -2.68 -0.33 -24.76
CA LEU A 213 -3.49 0.85 -25.09
C LEU A 213 -3.98 1.53 -23.79
N PRO A 214 -4.04 2.87 -23.73
CA PRO A 214 -4.47 3.58 -22.52
C PRO A 214 -5.94 3.29 -22.20
N TYR A 215 -6.29 3.33 -20.93
CA TYR A 215 -7.67 3.15 -20.50
C TYR A 215 -8.47 4.43 -20.72
N GLU A 216 -9.73 4.30 -21.14
CA GLU A 216 -10.64 5.43 -21.34
C GLU A 216 -11.50 5.61 -20.09
N VAL A 217 -11.27 6.70 -19.36
CA VAL A 217 -12.01 7.06 -18.14
C VAL A 217 -12.87 8.28 -18.42
N THR A 218 -14.18 8.08 -18.52
CA THR A 218 -15.14 9.14 -18.84
C THR A 218 -16.01 9.50 -17.64
N LYS A 219 -16.00 10.78 -17.28
CA LYS A 219 -16.88 11.33 -16.25
C LYS A 219 -18.29 11.50 -16.82
N ARG A 220 -19.29 10.89 -16.19
CA ARG A 220 -20.72 11.00 -16.53
C ARG A 220 -21.41 12.01 -15.58
N ALA A 221 -22.74 11.99 -15.55
CA ALA A 221 -23.52 12.86 -14.68
C ALA A 221 -23.15 12.66 -13.19
N SER A 222 -23.17 13.76 -12.44
CA SER A 222 -22.95 13.72 -10.99
C SER A 222 -23.96 12.78 -10.32
N PRO A 223 -23.53 11.92 -9.37
CA PRO A 223 -24.42 10.99 -8.68
C PRO A 223 -25.35 11.67 -7.67
N GLY A 224 -25.27 13.00 -7.49
CA GLY A 224 -25.93 13.71 -6.40
C GLY A 224 -25.34 13.37 -5.03
N PRO A 225 -26.04 13.68 -3.92
CA PRO A 225 -25.62 13.27 -2.59
C PRO A 225 -25.50 11.75 -2.47
N ILE A 226 -24.32 11.24 -2.13
CA ILE A 226 -24.06 9.79 -2.09
C ILE A 226 -22.96 9.40 -1.10
N ASN A 227 -23.17 8.30 -0.36
CA ASN A 227 -22.09 7.60 0.33
C ASN A 227 -21.72 6.32 -0.43
N ILE A 228 -20.44 6.15 -0.73
CA ILE A 228 -19.88 4.94 -1.32
C ILE A 228 -18.84 4.40 -0.35
N ILE A 229 -19.07 3.19 0.14
CA ILE A 229 -18.20 2.52 1.10
C ILE A 229 -17.60 1.30 0.43
N VAL A 230 -16.27 1.22 0.39
CA VAL A 230 -15.53 0.04 0.00
C VAL A 230 -14.93 -0.57 1.27
N VAL A 231 -15.48 -1.71 1.69
CA VAL A 231 -14.92 -2.50 2.79
C VAL A 231 -14.02 -3.57 2.19
N MET A 232 -12.72 -3.41 2.37
CA MET A 232 -11.73 -4.37 1.90
C MET A 232 -11.39 -5.33 3.04
N GLY A 233 -11.84 -6.58 2.90
CA GLY A 233 -11.51 -7.69 3.78
C GLY A 233 -10.07 -8.16 3.58
N GLU A 234 -9.57 -8.92 4.55
CA GLU A 234 -8.22 -9.47 4.57
C GLU A 234 -8.28 -10.99 4.60
N SER A 235 -7.61 -11.68 3.68
CA SER A 235 -7.40 -13.14 3.71
C SER A 235 -8.68 -13.98 3.92
N LEU A 236 -9.82 -13.53 3.39
CA LEU A 236 -11.13 -14.16 3.59
C LEU A 236 -11.59 -14.91 2.32
N GLY A 237 -11.63 -16.24 2.41
CA GLY A 237 -12.21 -17.11 1.39
C GLY A 237 -13.71 -17.35 1.59
N TYR A 238 -14.50 -17.33 0.50
CA TYR A 238 -15.94 -17.60 0.60
C TYR A 238 -16.27 -19.05 0.99
N SER A 239 -15.33 -19.98 0.85
CA SER A 239 -15.50 -21.40 1.20
C SER A 239 -15.73 -21.64 2.69
N HIS A 240 -15.32 -20.69 3.55
CA HIS A 240 -15.50 -20.72 5.00
C HIS A 240 -16.65 -19.83 5.51
N MET A 241 -17.52 -19.37 4.62
CA MET A 241 -18.65 -18.51 4.96
C MET A 241 -19.98 -19.26 4.80
N SER A 242 -20.77 -19.39 5.88
CA SER A 242 -22.08 -20.06 5.83
C SER A 242 -23.04 -19.41 4.83
N LEU A 243 -22.89 -18.10 4.61
CA LEU A 243 -23.58 -17.32 3.58
C LEU A 243 -23.46 -17.96 2.18
N PHE A 244 -22.33 -18.60 1.89
CA PHE A 244 -22.00 -19.25 0.62
C PHE A 244 -22.11 -20.79 0.66
N GLY A 245 -22.68 -21.35 1.74
CA GLY A 245 -22.96 -22.77 1.90
C GLY A 245 -21.94 -23.55 2.74
N TYR A 246 -21.03 -22.88 3.46
CA TYR A 246 -20.15 -23.55 4.41
C TYR A 246 -20.96 -24.18 5.55
N GLU A 247 -20.56 -25.38 5.98
CA GLU A 247 -21.30 -26.22 6.94
C GLU A 247 -21.40 -25.62 8.35
N ARG A 248 -20.39 -24.83 8.76
CA ARG A 248 -20.34 -24.17 10.05
C ARG A 248 -20.98 -22.79 9.96
N SER A 249 -21.75 -22.41 10.98
CA SER A 249 -22.43 -21.11 11.08
C SER A 249 -21.42 -19.97 11.36
N THR A 250 -20.63 -19.60 10.36
CA THR A 250 -19.60 -18.55 10.48
C THR A 250 -20.12 -17.16 10.15
N THR A 251 -21.21 -17.02 9.38
CA THR A 251 -21.74 -15.70 8.98
C THR A 251 -23.25 -15.51 9.24
N PRO A 252 -23.74 -15.79 10.47
CA PRO A 252 -25.18 -15.75 10.76
C PRO A 252 -25.79 -14.35 10.65
N ARG A 253 -25.02 -13.27 10.90
CA ARG A 253 -25.57 -11.90 10.82
C ARG A 253 -25.74 -11.47 9.38
N LEU A 254 -24.79 -11.79 8.51
CA LEU A 254 -24.94 -11.53 7.07
C LEU A 254 -26.07 -12.37 6.46
N GLU A 255 -26.29 -13.59 6.92
CA GLU A 255 -27.44 -14.41 6.50
C GLU A 255 -28.79 -13.76 6.85
N SER A 256 -28.88 -13.05 7.97
CA SER A 256 -30.10 -12.32 8.35
C SER A 256 -30.50 -11.23 7.34
N LEU A 257 -29.57 -10.77 6.50
CA LEU A 257 -29.79 -9.75 5.48
C LEU A 257 -30.27 -10.33 4.14
N LYS A 258 -30.34 -11.66 3.96
CA LYS A 258 -30.69 -12.30 2.67
C LYS A 258 -32.02 -11.84 2.07
N ASN A 259 -32.98 -11.46 2.91
CA ASN A 259 -34.31 -11.02 2.49
C ASN A 259 -34.39 -9.50 2.23
N ASP A 260 -33.34 -8.73 2.52
CA ASP A 260 -33.29 -7.30 2.21
C ASP A 260 -33.05 -7.12 0.70
N PRO A 261 -33.91 -6.40 -0.03
CA PRO A 261 -33.78 -6.23 -1.49
C PRO A 261 -32.50 -5.47 -1.88
N GLY A 262 -31.92 -4.70 -0.95
CA GLY A 262 -30.64 -4.01 -1.15
C GLY A 262 -29.42 -4.91 -0.95
N PHE A 263 -29.58 -6.13 -0.42
CA PHE A 263 -28.50 -7.07 -0.15
C PHE A 263 -28.28 -8.02 -1.33
N VAL A 264 -27.03 -8.13 -1.78
CA VAL A 264 -26.56 -8.97 -2.88
C VAL A 264 -25.26 -9.64 -2.47
N TYR A 265 -25.06 -10.90 -2.81
CA TYR A 265 -23.81 -11.61 -2.55
C TYR A 265 -23.47 -12.58 -3.69
N HIS A 266 -22.20 -12.62 -4.07
CA HIS A 266 -21.67 -13.48 -5.13
C HIS A 266 -20.31 -14.05 -4.71
N ARG A 267 -19.99 -15.24 -5.21
CA ARG A 267 -18.60 -15.71 -5.23
C ARG A 267 -17.83 -14.80 -6.19
N ALA A 268 -16.62 -14.40 -5.86
CA ALA A 268 -15.82 -13.47 -6.65
C ALA A 268 -14.37 -13.94 -6.73
N ILE A 269 -13.59 -13.25 -7.56
CA ILE A 269 -12.19 -13.57 -7.83
C ILE A 269 -11.33 -12.35 -7.55
N ALA A 270 -10.30 -12.52 -6.74
CA ALA A 270 -9.35 -11.49 -6.38
C ALA A 270 -8.48 -11.06 -7.56
N GLY A 271 -7.99 -9.82 -7.53
CA GLY A 271 -7.00 -9.32 -8.50
C GLY A 271 -5.60 -9.89 -8.27
N GLY A 272 -5.31 -10.36 -7.06
CA GLY A 272 -4.06 -11.03 -6.72
C GLY A 272 -4.19 -11.95 -5.51
N ILE A 273 -3.09 -12.62 -5.14
CA ILE A 273 -3.01 -13.56 -4.00
C ILE A 273 -2.39 -12.97 -2.74
N SER A 274 -2.18 -11.66 -2.71
CA SER A 274 -1.60 -10.97 -1.56
C SER A 274 -2.11 -9.54 -1.50
N THR A 275 -2.27 -8.99 -0.30
CA THR A 275 -2.71 -7.59 -0.08
C THR A 275 -1.94 -6.60 -0.95
N LYS A 276 -0.62 -6.76 -1.03
CA LYS A 276 0.27 -5.86 -1.79
C LYS A 276 0.04 -5.90 -3.30
N ALA A 277 -0.53 -6.98 -3.83
CA ALA A 277 -0.91 -7.07 -5.23
C ALA A 277 -2.38 -6.68 -5.42
N SER A 278 -3.28 -7.17 -4.58
CA SER A 278 -4.72 -7.02 -4.73
C SER A 278 -5.21 -5.58 -4.54
N LEU A 279 -4.71 -4.85 -3.52
CA LEU A 279 -5.19 -3.48 -3.28
C LEU A 279 -4.93 -2.56 -4.48
N PRO A 280 -3.70 -2.46 -5.02
CA PRO A 280 -3.45 -1.54 -6.12
C PRO A 280 -4.17 -1.96 -7.39
N LEU A 281 -4.30 -3.26 -7.68
CA LEU A 281 -5.06 -3.74 -8.83
C LEU A 281 -6.55 -3.39 -8.72
N PHE A 282 -7.14 -3.57 -7.53
CA PHE A 282 -8.54 -3.20 -7.28
C PHE A 282 -8.76 -1.69 -7.38
N PHE A 283 -7.99 -0.89 -6.65
CA PHE A 283 -8.20 0.54 -6.56
C PHE A 283 -7.90 1.28 -7.87
N ASN A 284 -7.00 0.75 -8.71
CA ASN A 284 -6.72 1.31 -10.03
C ASN A 284 -7.55 0.67 -11.15
N ILE A 285 -8.44 -0.27 -10.83
CA ILE A 285 -9.24 -0.98 -11.84
C ILE A 285 -8.31 -1.51 -12.93
N GLN A 286 -7.25 -2.24 -12.55
CA GLN A 286 -6.30 -2.79 -13.49
C GLN A 286 -6.64 -4.25 -13.77
N ARG A 287 -6.74 -4.60 -15.05
CA ARG A 287 -6.98 -5.98 -15.49
C ARG A 287 -5.68 -6.73 -15.74
N GLU A 288 -4.75 -6.13 -16.46
CA GLU A 288 -3.56 -6.83 -16.96
C GLU A 288 -2.48 -7.01 -15.86
N PRO A 289 -1.79 -8.16 -15.81
CA PRO A 289 -0.80 -8.42 -14.76
C PRO A 289 0.39 -7.48 -14.73
N ASP A 290 0.82 -7.02 -15.89
CA ASP A 290 2.09 -6.32 -16.14
C ASP A 290 1.88 -4.88 -16.65
N ASN A 291 0.64 -4.37 -16.70
CA ASN A 291 0.34 -2.98 -17.07
C ASN A 291 0.56 -2.02 -15.88
N VAL A 292 1.72 -2.10 -15.26
CA VAL A 292 2.03 -1.32 -14.05
C VAL A 292 1.97 0.19 -14.28
N GLN A 293 2.25 0.65 -15.51
CA GLN A 293 2.17 2.07 -15.89
C GLN A 293 0.78 2.65 -15.66
N HIS A 294 -0.27 1.90 -16.00
CA HIS A 294 -1.66 2.30 -15.76
C HIS A 294 -1.94 2.57 -14.28
N MET A 295 -1.50 1.65 -13.40
CA MET A 295 -1.63 1.79 -11.95
C MET A 295 -0.88 3.02 -11.41
N PHE A 296 0.31 3.32 -11.91
CA PHE A 296 1.12 4.42 -11.40
C PHE A 296 0.63 5.80 -11.83
N ARG A 297 -0.03 5.89 -12.98
CA ARG A 297 -0.69 7.12 -13.44
C ARG A 297 -2.03 7.38 -12.74
N TYR A 298 -2.54 6.40 -11.99
CA TYR A 298 -3.83 6.48 -11.29
C TYR A 298 -5.01 6.86 -12.20
N GLU A 299 -4.95 6.54 -13.51
CA GLU A 299 -5.92 7.01 -14.51
C GLU A 299 -7.36 6.61 -14.15
N SER A 300 -7.56 5.36 -13.74
CA SER A 300 -8.84 4.85 -13.25
C SER A 300 -8.86 4.58 -11.74
N ASN A 301 -8.11 5.36 -10.96
CA ASN A 301 -8.07 5.20 -9.51
C ASN A 301 -9.39 5.63 -8.83
N LEU A 302 -9.96 4.77 -8.00
CA LEU A 302 -11.24 5.01 -7.33
C LEU A 302 -11.21 6.21 -6.37
N LEU A 303 -10.14 6.42 -5.60
CA LEU A 303 -10.01 7.56 -4.69
C LEU A 303 -9.86 8.87 -5.47
N LYS A 304 -9.05 8.86 -6.54
CA LYS A 304 -8.88 10.00 -7.44
C LYS A 304 -10.21 10.41 -8.06
N MET A 305 -10.93 9.45 -8.65
CA MET A 305 -12.25 9.68 -9.23
C MET A 305 -13.26 10.21 -8.20
N ALA A 306 -13.24 9.68 -6.96
CA ALA A 306 -14.12 10.17 -5.90
C ALA A 306 -13.85 11.64 -5.56
N LYS A 307 -12.56 11.99 -5.43
CA LYS A 307 -12.12 13.35 -5.16
C LYS A 307 -12.48 14.31 -6.29
N GLU A 308 -12.31 13.89 -7.54
CA GLU A 308 -12.72 14.65 -8.73
C GLU A 308 -14.24 14.81 -8.87
N GLN A 309 -15.03 13.93 -8.23
CA GLN A 309 -16.48 14.10 -8.07
C GLN A 309 -16.88 14.93 -6.85
N GLY A 310 -15.92 15.46 -6.10
CA GLY A 310 -16.17 16.31 -4.94
C GLY A 310 -16.67 15.55 -3.71
N LEU A 311 -16.47 14.23 -3.67
CA LEU A 311 -16.74 13.43 -2.47
C LEU A 311 -15.62 13.68 -1.45
N VAL A 312 -15.96 13.71 -0.17
CA VAL A 312 -14.96 13.66 0.90
C VAL A 312 -14.41 12.24 0.96
N THR A 313 -13.10 12.10 0.80
CA THR A 313 -12.44 10.80 0.66
C THR A 313 -11.77 10.37 1.96
N HIS A 314 -12.10 9.17 2.43
CA HIS A 314 -11.55 8.58 3.65
C HIS A 314 -10.91 7.23 3.31
N TYR A 315 -9.71 7.00 3.80
CA TYR A 315 -9.03 5.71 3.76
C TYR A 315 -8.62 5.33 5.19
N ILE A 316 -9.38 4.43 5.80
CA ILE A 316 -9.24 4.03 7.20
C ILE A 316 -8.88 2.54 7.23
N SER A 317 -7.69 2.24 7.70
CA SER A 317 -7.09 0.92 7.60
C SER A 317 -6.59 0.46 8.96
N ASN A 318 -6.93 -0.77 9.33
CA ASN A 318 -6.32 -1.47 10.46
C ASN A 318 -5.04 -2.22 10.06
N GLN A 319 -4.66 -2.13 8.79
CA GLN A 319 -3.37 -2.55 8.27
C GLN A 319 -2.36 -1.40 8.29
N THR A 320 -1.09 -1.76 8.39
CA THR A 320 0.02 -0.80 8.30
C THR A 320 0.09 -0.12 6.94
N SER A 321 0.51 1.14 6.94
CA SER A 321 0.53 2.02 5.76
C SER A 321 1.32 1.55 4.53
N HIS A 322 2.30 0.67 4.71
CA HIS A 322 3.12 0.18 3.61
C HIS A 322 2.36 -0.80 2.69
N LEU A 323 1.17 -1.26 3.09
CA LEU A 323 0.33 -2.16 2.31
C LEU A 323 -0.54 -1.43 1.30
N SER A 324 -0.81 -0.13 1.50
CA SER A 324 -1.66 0.67 0.62
C SER A 324 -0.88 1.49 -0.41
N THR A 325 0.42 1.23 -0.60
CA THR A 325 1.20 1.84 -1.69
C THR A 325 0.51 1.56 -3.04
N TYR A 326 0.41 2.56 -3.91
CA TYR A 326 -0.31 2.51 -5.19
C TYR A 326 -1.81 2.27 -5.11
N SER A 327 -2.42 2.32 -3.92
CA SER A 327 -3.88 2.30 -3.81
C SER A 327 -4.52 3.67 -4.08
N GLY A 328 -3.73 4.72 -4.33
CA GLY A 328 -4.21 6.09 -4.54
C GLY A 328 -4.49 6.85 -3.24
N THR A 329 -3.82 6.47 -2.14
CA THR A 329 -4.06 7.09 -0.83
C THR A 329 -3.75 8.58 -0.78
N GLU A 330 -2.90 9.10 -1.68
CA GLU A 330 -2.65 10.53 -1.89
C GLU A 330 -3.92 11.32 -2.24
N TYR A 331 -4.92 10.65 -2.81
CA TYR A 331 -6.23 11.23 -3.09
C TYR A 331 -7.20 11.12 -1.91
N ALA A 332 -6.84 10.49 -0.78
CA ALA A 332 -7.65 10.48 0.42
C ALA A 332 -7.48 11.79 1.22
N ASP A 333 -8.56 12.48 1.56
CA ASP A 333 -8.55 13.66 2.43
C ASP A 333 -8.25 13.28 3.88
N HIS A 334 -8.77 12.13 4.31
CA HIS A 334 -8.50 11.54 5.61
C HIS A 334 -7.85 10.17 5.42
N TYR A 335 -6.59 10.04 5.86
CA TYR A 335 -5.86 8.78 5.81
C TYR A 335 -5.43 8.35 7.21
N LEU A 336 -6.03 7.26 7.67
CA LEU A 336 -5.76 6.65 8.97
C LEU A 336 -5.36 5.20 8.75
N THR A 337 -4.29 4.81 9.43
CA THR A 337 -3.74 3.44 9.37
C THR A 337 -3.56 2.91 10.77
N GLN A 338 -3.18 1.64 10.90
CA GLN A 338 -2.97 1.01 12.20
C GLN A 338 -2.04 1.84 13.09
N GLU A 339 -0.95 2.36 12.53
CA GLU A 339 0.03 3.16 13.28
C GLU A 339 -0.55 4.48 13.82
N ASN A 340 -1.67 4.96 13.26
CA ASN A 340 -2.40 6.13 13.78
C ASN A 340 -3.44 5.76 14.85
N MET A 341 -3.91 4.51 14.87
CA MET A 341 -5.02 4.04 15.69
C MET A 341 -4.62 2.93 16.67
N GLU A 342 -3.31 2.69 16.86
CA GLU A 342 -2.76 1.52 17.57
C GLU A 342 -3.40 1.24 18.94
N PRO A 343 -3.57 2.22 19.87
CA PRO A 343 -4.19 1.95 21.16
C PRO A 343 -5.66 1.52 21.06
N LEU A 344 -6.37 2.06 20.07
CA LEU A 344 -7.77 1.73 19.81
C LEU A 344 -7.87 0.35 19.14
N TYR A 345 -7.00 0.08 18.16
CA TYR A 345 -6.91 -1.22 17.49
C TYR A 345 -6.59 -2.36 18.47
N GLN A 346 -5.62 -2.18 19.36
CA GLN A 346 -5.28 -3.20 20.37
C GLN A 346 -6.46 -3.55 21.30
N LYS A 347 -7.40 -2.63 21.48
CA LYS A 347 -8.58 -2.81 22.32
C LYS A 347 -9.78 -3.37 21.55
N GLU A 348 -10.03 -2.86 20.35
CA GLU A 348 -11.27 -3.07 19.59
C GLU A 348 -11.08 -3.97 18.36
N TYR A 349 -9.85 -4.32 18.00
CA TYR A 349 -9.52 -5.07 16.77
C TYR A 349 -10.16 -4.38 15.55
N ASP A 350 -10.81 -5.14 14.67
CA ASP A 350 -11.54 -4.59 13.51
C ASP A 350 -12.82 -3.82 13.83
N ALA A 351 -13.33 -3.90 15.08
CA ALA A 351 -14.43 -3.00 15.50
C ALA A 351 -13.99 -1.53 15.54
N THR A 352 -12.69 -1.25 15.57
CA THR A 352 -12.12 0.10 15.41
C THR A 352 -12.63 0.80 14.14
N LEU A 353 -12.84 0.06 13.04
CA LEU A 353 -13.35 0.61 11.78
C LEU A 353 -14.79 1.11 11.93
N VAL A 354 -15.62 0.40 12.71
CA VAL A 354 -16.98 0.82 13.06
C VAL A 354 -16.93 2.09 13.92
N THR A 355 -16.02 2.13 14.90
CA THR A 355 -15.81 3.30 15.76
C THR A 355 -15.37 4.53 14.96
N ALA A 356 -14.49 4.36 13.97
CA ALA A 356 -14.05 5.43 13.07
C ALA A 356 -15.19 5.89 12.15
N LEU A 357 -15.93 4.95 11.54
CA LEU A 357 -17.09 5.25 10.68
C LEU A 357 -18.14 6.09 11.41
N LYS A 358 -18.42 5.80 12.69
CA LYS A 358 -19.40 6.53 13.50
C LYS A 358 -19.08 8.02 13.69
N ARG A 359 -17.84 8.44 13.42
CA ARG A 359 -17.37 9.84 13.52
C ARG A 359 -17.46 10.61 12.20
N ILE A 360 -17.74 9.92 11.10
CA ILE A 360 -17.88 10.55 9.78
C ILE A 360 -19.29 11.15 9.67
N ASP A 361 -19.38 12.37 9.13
CA ASP A 361 -20.64 13.00 8.79
C ASP A 361 -21.23 12.36 7.52
N LEU A 362 -22.14 11.41 7.72
CA LEU A 362 -22.79 10.65 6.65
C LEU A 362 -23.92 11.42 5.94
N ALA A 363 -24.19 12.68 6.33
CA ALA A 363 -25.07 13.57 5.56
C ALA A 363 -24.35 14.24 4.38
N LYS A 364 -23.02 14.24 4.38
CA LYS A 364 -22.19 14.65 3.24
C LYS A 364 -22.00 13.51 2.25
N SER A 365 -21.59 13.85 1.03
CA SER A 365 -21.15 12.83 0.07
C SER A 365 -19.75 12.35 0.42
N ASN A 366 -19.60 11.05 0.69
CA ASN A 366 -18.32 10.45 1.06
C ASN A 366 -17.96 9.27 0.17
N PHE A 367 -16.66 9.10 -0.07
CA PHE A 367 -16.08 7.83 -0.49
C PHE A 367 -15.21 7.30 0.64
N ILE A 368 -15.57 6.15 1.21
CA ILE A 368 -14.97 5.64 2.45
C ILE A 368 -14.40 4.26 2.17
N VAL A 369 -13.08 4.12 2.30
CA VAL A 369 -12.41 2.83 2.33
C VAL A 369 -12.23 2.40 3.78
N LEU A 370 -12.72 1.22 4.13
CA LEU A 370 -12.52 0.55 5.42
C LEU A 370 -11.74 -0.74 5.17
N HIS A 371 -10.48 -0.80 5.63
CA HIS A 371 -9.58 -1.92 5.33
C HIS A 371 -9.29 -2.74 6.59
N GLN A 372 -9.75 -3.98 6.56
CA GLN A 372 -9.72 -4.95 7.66
C GLN A 372 -8.36 -5.61 7.83
N ARG A 373 -8.16 -6.27 8.99
CA ARG A 373 -6.99 -7.10 9.30
C ARG A 373 -7.37 -8.50 9.81
N ASN A 374 -8.63 -8.71 10.20
CA ASN A 374 -9.08 -9.81 11.03
C ASN A 374 -8.63 -11.23 10.63
N SER A 375 -8.90 -11.70 9.40
CA SER A 375 -8.51 -13.06 9.00
C SER A 375 -7.03 -13.20 8.59
N HIS A 376 -6.15 -12.29 9.02
CA HIS A 376 -4.70 -12.40 8.81
C HIS A 376 -4.06 -13.37 9.81
N SER A 377 -3.17 -14.25 9.35
CA SER A 377 -2.43 -15.17 10.24
C SER A 377 -1.43 -14.43 11.14
N PRO A 378 -1.25 -14.79 12.44
CA PRO A 378 -2.00 -15.81 13.18
C PRO A 378 -3.40 -15.32 13.58
N TYR A 379 -4.44 -16.08 13.20
CA TYR A 379 -5.85 -15.65 13.25
C TYR A 379 -6.35 -15.31 14.66
N HIS A 380 -5.94 -16.09 15.66
CA HIS A 380 -6.35 -15.92 17.07
C HIS A 380 -5.94 -14.58 17.69
N ASN A 381 -5.02 -13.83 17.06
CA ASN A 381 -4.60 -12.52 17.54
C ASN A 381 -5.47 -11.37 17.05
N ASN A 382 -6.50 -11.62 16.23
CA ASN A 382 -7.22 -10.55 15.54
C ASN A 382 -8.73 -10.53 15.83
N TYR A 383 -9.22 -11.40 16.73
CA TYR A 383 -10.57 -11.35 17.25
C TYR A 383 -10.56 -11.38 18.79
N PRO A 384 -11.55 -10.74 19.45
CA PRO A 384 -11.65 -10.77 20.90
C PRO A 384 -12.07 -12.16 21.39
N PRO A 385 -11.70 -12.57 22.63
CA PRO A 385 -12.05 -13.90 23.17
C PRO A 385 -13.55 -14.24 23.15
N SER A 386 -14.43 -13.24 23.21
CA SER A 386 -15.88 -13.43 23.10
C SER A 386 -16.35 -13.95 21.74
N PHE A 387 -15.48 -13.94 20.72
CA PHE A 387 -15.72 -14.49 19.39
C PHE A 387 -15.06 -15.87 19.17
N GLU A 388 -14.48 -16.47 20.20
CA GLU A 388 -14.06 -17.88 20.16
C GLU A 388 -15.28 -18.82 20.27
N ARG A 389 -16.01 -18.98 19.16
CA ARG A 389 -17.17 -19.88 19.06
C ARG A 389 -16.74 -21.34 18.92
N TYR A 390 -15.67 -21.58 18.17
CA TYR A 390 -15.06 -22.89 18.00
C TYR A 390 -13.83 -22.98 18.92
N PRO A 391 -13.75 -23.98 19.81
CA PRO A 391 -12.70 -24.06 20.82
C PRO A 391 -11.33 -24.24 20.18
N THR A 392 -10.28 -23.67 20.79
CA THR A 392 -8.91 -23.72 20.23
C THR A 392 -7.90 -24.48 21.09
N ALA A 393 -8.25 -24.83 22.33
CA ALA A 393 -7.35 -25.49 23.27
C ALA A 393 -7.13 -26.99 22.94
N ASN A 394 -5.89 -27.45 23.10
CA ASN A 394 -5.49 -28.87 23.00
C ASN A 394 -5.85 -29.55 21.66
N LEU A 395 -5.83 -28.79 20.56
CA LEU A 395 -6.12 -29.31 19.22
C LEU A 395 -4.84 -29.61 18.44
N ASP A 396 -4.95 -30.51 17.45
CA ASP A 396 -3.91 -30.62 16.43
C ASP A 396 -3.83 -29.35 15.56
N ARG A 397 -2.78 -29.23 14.75
CA ARG A 397 -2.55 -28.05 13.91
C ARG A 397 -3.71 -27.76 12.95
N TYR A 398 -4.29 -28.78 12.32
CA TYR A 398 -5.34 -28.60 11.32
C TYR A 398 -6.60 -28.07 11.99
N GLN A 399 -7.08 -28.75 13.04
CA GLN A 399 -8.26 -28.33 13.79
C GLN A 399 -8.07 -26.95 14.42
N PHE A 400 -6.88 -26.67 14.97
CA PHE A 400 -6.55 -25.35 15.50
C PHE A 400 -6.64 -24.25 14.43
N THR A 401 -6.09 -24.50 13.24
CA THR A 401 -6.12 -23.54 12.12
C THR A 401 -7.55 -23.30 11.65
N VAL A 402 -8.32 -24.36 11.41
CA VAL A 402 -9.74 -24.25 10.99
C VAL A 402 -10.56 -23.50 12.02
N ASN A 403 -10.45 -23.84 13.31
CA ASN A 403 -11.24 -23.20 14.36
C ASN A 403 -10.87 -21.73 14.56
N THR A 404 -9.57 -21.40 14.58
CA THR A 404 -9.13 -20.00 14.71
C THR A 404 -9.49 -19.16 13.49
N TYR A 405 -9.43 -19.72 12.29
CA TYR A 405 -9.89 -19.05 11.06
C TYR A 405 -11.41 -18.84 11.08
N ASP A 406 -12.20 -19.87 11.37
CA ASP A 406 -13.66 -19.75 11.41
C ASP A 406 -14.16 -18.76 12.48
N ASN A 407 -13.44 -18.65 13.61
CA ASN A 407 -13.69 -17.62 14.62
C ASN A 407 -13.39 -16.21 14.08
N SER A 408 -12.29 -16.02 13.33
CA SER A 408 -12.02 -14.74 12.69
C SER A 408 -13.09 -14.41 11.64
N VAL A 409 -13.55 -15.38 10.84
CA VAL A 409 -14.70 -15.18 9.93
C VAL A 409 -15.95 -14.72 10.70
N GLY A 410 -16.24 -15.32 11.85
CA GLY A 410 -17.34 -14.92 12.73
C GLY A 410 -17.23 -13.48 13.26
N PHE A 411 -16.01 -12.99 13.49
CA PHE A 411 -15.80 -11.60 13.86
C PHE A 411 -15.89 -10.66 12.64
N THR A 412 -15.49 -11.10 11.44
CA THR A 412 -15.69 -10.33 10.19
C THR A 412 -17.18 -10.18 9.86
N ASP A 413 -17.98 -11.25 10.04
CA ASP A 413 -19.45 -11.21 9.97
C ASP A 413 -20.02 -10.10 10.86
N HIS A 414 -19.57 -10.03 12.11
CA HIS A 414 -20.02 -9.01 13.05
C HIS A 414 -19.62 -7.60 12.64
N VAL A 415 -18.35 -7.36 12.31
CA VAL A 415 -17.86 -6.04 11.93
C VAL A 415 -18.58 -5.53 10.67
N LEU A 416 -18.73 -6.37 9.64
CA LEU A 416 -19.41 -5.97 8.41
C LEU A 416 -20.90 -5.68 8.66
N TYR A 417 -21.57 -6.51 9.47
CA TYR A 417 -22.95 -6.25 9.86
C TYR A 417 -23.09 -4.91 10.62
N GLU A 418 -22.18 -4.60 11.55
CA GLU A 418 -22.21 -3.35 12.30
C GLU A 418 -21.93 -2.12 11.43
N ILE A 419 -21.09 -2.25 10.40
CA ILE A 419 -20.90 -1.22 9.37
C ILE A 419 -22.23 -0.97 8.64
N ILE A 420 -22.87 -2.02 8.11
CA ILE A 420 -24.15 -1.92 7.38
C ILE A 420 -25.23 -1.31 8.28
N ARG A 421 -25.36 -1.80 9.52
CA ARG A 421 -26.32 -1.30 10.51
C ARG A 421 -26.09 0.19 10.81
N THR A 422 -24.84 0.59 11.06
CA THR A 422 -24.49 2.00 11.33
C THR A 422 -24.86 2.90 10.14
N LEU A 423 -24.58 2.46 8.92
CA LEU A 423 -24.90 3.22 7.71
C LEU A 423 -26.42 3.35 7.50
N LYS A 424 -27.18 2.27 7.71
CA LYS A 424 -28.64 2.25 7.63
C LYS A 424 -29.29 3.18 8.65
N GLU A 425 -28.74 3.26 9.85
CA GLU A 425 -29.23 4.10 10.94
C GLU A 425 -28.86 5.58 10.77
N LYS A 426 -27.62 5.87 10.35
CA LYS A 426 -27.06 7.24 10.41
C LYS A 426 -27.07 7.99 9.09
N SER A 427 -27.09 7.32 7.93
CA SER A 427 -27.04 8.04 6.66
C SER A 427 -28.44 8.44 6.15
N PRO A 428 -28.68 9.74 5.90
CA PRO A 428 -29.94 10.20 5.33
C PRO A 428 -30.00 10.12 3.79
N ILE A 429 -28.88 9.83 3.12
CA ILE A 429 -28.70 9.88 1.65
C ILE A 429 -28.45 8.48 1.06
N PRO A 430 -28.57 8.31 -0.28
CA PRO A 430 -28.22 7.06 -0.95
C PRO A 430 -26.84 6.54 -0.53
N THR A 431 -26.79 5.30 -0.06
CA THR A 431 -25.59 4.69 0.51
C THR A 431 -25.37 3.30 -0.08
N TYR A 432 -24.15 3.06 -0.58
CA TYR A 432 -23.75 1.82 -1.22
C TYR A 432 -22.51 1.26 -0.52
N VAL A 433 -22.57 -0.01 -0.14
CA VAL A 433 -21.46 -0.74 0.49
C VAL A 433 -21.03 -1.83 -0.47
N PHE A 434 -19.75 -1.83 -0.84
CA PHE A 434 -19.09 -2.87 -1.59
C PHE A 434 -18.10 -3.56 -0.65
N PHE A 435 -18.26 -4.85 -0.43
CA PHE A 435 -17.36 -5.65 0.37
C PHE A 435 -16.75 -6.75 -0.50
N THR A 436 -15.42 -6.85 -0.46
CA THR A 436 -14.67 -8.01 -0.96
C THR A 436 -13.43 -8.20 -0.12
N ALA A 437 -12.92 -9.43 -0.02
CA ALA A 437 -11.59 -9.66 0.49
C ALA A 437 -10.52 -9.36 -0.57
N ASP A 438 -9.32 -9.00 -0.13
CA ASP A 438 -8.15 -8.79 -0.98
C ASP A 438 -7.68 -10.11 -1.65
N HIS A 439 -7.69 -11.21 -0.90
CA HIS A 439 -7.49 -12.58 -1.36
C HIS A 439 -8.12 -13.59 -0.37
N GLY A 440 -8.17 -14.86 -0.77
CA GLY A 440 -8.52 -16.00 0.07
C GLY A 440 -7.31 -16.56 0.82
N GLU A 441 -7.48 -17.73 1.44
CA GLU A 441 -6.46 -18.35 2.29
C GLU A 441 -6.64 -19.87 2.28
N LEU A 442 -5.56 -20.65 2.18
CA LEU A 442 -5.61 -22.10 2.33
C LEU A 442 -5.54 -22.47 3.82
N ILE A 443 -6.44 -23.35 4.26
CA ILE A 443 -6.64 -23.73 5.67
C ILE A 443 -6.35 -25.23 5.90
N GLY A 444 -5.84 -25.92 4.88
CA GLY A 444 -5.35 -27.30 4.98
C GLY A 444 -5.59 -28.15 3.73
N GLU A 445 -6.16 -27.56 2.68
CA GLU A 445 -6.52 -28.23 1.43
C GLU A 445 -5.28 -28.86 0.77
N GLY A 446 -5.29 -30.19 0.64
CA GLY A 446 -4.13 -30.93 0.15
C GLY A 446 -2.88 -30.79 1.03
N GLY A 447 -3.05 -30.50 2.33
CA GLY A 447 -1.97 -30.29 3.29
C GLY A 447 -1.30 -28.91 3.20
N ARG A 448 -1.88 -27.97 2.44
CA ARG A 448 -1.32 -26.63 2.17
C ARG A 448 -2.01 -25.58 3.03
N TYR A 449 -1.26 -24.53 3.37
CA TYR A 449 -1.72 -23.43 4.25
C TYR A 449 -1.25 -22.08 3.73
N GLY A 450 -2.02 -21.04 4.02
CA GLY A 450 -1.71 -19.65 3.68
C GLY A 450 -2.07 -19.27 2.23
N HIS A 451 -1.57 -18.13 1.79
CA HIS A 451 -1.90 -17.52 0.49
C HIS A 451 -0.70 -17.35 -0.45
N ALA A 452 0.48 -17.84 -0.08
CA ALA A 452 1.70 -17.67 -0.89
C ALA A 452 1.73 -18.49 -2.19
N MET A 453 0.66 -19.25 -2.49
CA MET A 453 0.54 -20.11 -3.66
C MET A 453 -0.48 -19.55 -4.62
N LEU A 454 -0.05 -19.34 -5.86
CA LEU A 454 -0.89 -18.88 -6.95
C LEU A 454 -1.86 -20.00 -7.37
N THR A 455 -3.03 -20.03 -6.75
CA THR A 455 -4.05 -21.06 -6.94
C THR A 455 -5.45 -20.44 -6.99
N PRO A 456 -6.42 -21.07 -7.67
CA PRO A 456 -7.80 -20.59 -7.68
C PRO A 456 -8.42 -20.48 -6.28
N ASP A 457 -8.06 -21.37 -5.35
CA ASP A 457 -8.55 -21.36 -3.98
C ASP A 457 -8.13 -20.09 -3.22
N VAL A 458 -6.90 -19.62 -3.43
CA VAL A 458 -6.42 -18.36 -2.85
C VAL A 458 -7.01 -17.14 -3.56
N ALA A 459 -7.46 -17.28 -4.81
CA ALA A 459 -8.14 -16.21 -5.53
C ALA A 459 -9.65 -16.10 -5.19
N ALA A 460 -10.22 -17.12 -4.56
CA ALA A 460 -11.65 -17.22 -4.27
C ALA A 460 -12.06 -16.35 -3.07
N VAL A 461 -12.71 -15.22 -3.35
CA VAL A 461 -13.10 -14.20 -2.34
C VAL A 461 -14.60 -13.93 -2.36
N PRO A 462 -15.23 -13.56 -1.22
CA PRO A 462 -16.62 -13.16 -1.23
C PRO A 462 -16.76 -11.79 -1.88
N PHE A 463 -17.87 -11.57 -2.59
CA PHE A 463 -18.35 -10.23 -2.92
C PHE A 463 -19.72 -10.03 -2.30
N ILE A 464 -19.87 -8.99 -1.49
CA ILE A 464 -21.13 -8.61 -0.85
C ILE A 464 -21.40 -7.15 -1.18
N PHE A 465 -22.64 -6.86 -1.54
CA PHE A 465 -23.11 -5.52 -1.81
C PHE A 465 -24.36 -5.22 -0.99
N PHE A 466 -24.43 -4.02 -0.44
CA PHE A 466 -25.60 -3.52 0.25
C PHE A 466 -25.94 -2.10 -0.20
N ALA A 467 -27.21 -1.84 -0.47
CA ALA A 467 -27.71 -0.52 -0.78
C ALA A 467 -28.81 -0.09 0.20
N SER A 468 -28.65 1.10 0.79
CA SER A 468 -29.68 1.78 1.57
C SER A 468 -30.09 3.06 0.86
N ARG A 469 -31.41 3.25 0.65
CA ARG A 469 -31.95 4.38 -0.15
C ARG A 469 -31.32 4.45 -1.55
N GLY A 470 -30.88 3.31 -2.07
CA GLY A 470 -30.16 3.20 -3.34
C GLY A 470 -31.07 3.11 -4.55
N ASP A 471 -30.51 3.41 -5.71
CA ASP A 471 -31.16 3.31 -7.01
C ASP A 471 -31.36 1.84 -7.40
N ALA A 472 -32.60 1.46 -7.73
CA ALA A 472 -32.96 0.10 -8.11
C ALA A 472 -32.18 -0.40 -9.35
N ALA A 473 -31.86 0.46 -10.31
CA ALA A 473 -31.07 0.10 -11.49
C ALA A 473 -29.61 -0.23 -11.13
N LYS A 474 -29.02 0.51 -10.17
CA LYS A 474 -27.68 0.20 -9.65
C LYS A 474 -27.67 -1.14 -8.92
N ILE A 475 -28.69 -1.42 -8.10
CA ILE A 475 -28.86 -2.71 -7.42
C ILE A 475 -29.02 -3.85 -8.44
N ALA A 476 -29.88 -3.66 -9.44
CA ALA A 476 -30.13 -4.66 -10.48
C ALA A 476 -28.86 -4.98 -11.28
N GLN A 477 -28.04 -3.97 -11.59
CA GLN A 477 -26.77 -4.17 -12.28
C GLN A 477 -25.80 -5.03 -11.46
N VAL A 478 -25.65 -4.75 -10.16
CA VAL A 478 -24.77 -5.55 -9.28
C VAL A 478 -25.31 -6.97 -9.15
N ARG A 479 -26.63 -7.14 -8.99
CA ARG A 479 -27.30 -8.45 -8.89
C ARG A 479 -27.14 -9.30 -10.16
N ALA A 480 -26.99 -8.67 -11.32
CA ALA A 480 -26.77 -9.36 -12.59
C ALA A 480 -25.32 -9.85 -12.79
N MET A 481 -24.38 -9.48 -11.92
CA MET A 481 -23.01 -9.94 -12.03
C MET A 481 -22.91 -11.45 -11.80
N GLN A 482 -22.05 -12.09 -12.58
CA GLN A 482 -21.75 -13.52 -12.45
C GLN A 482 -20.26 -13.68 -12.18
N HIS A 483 -19.95 -14.22 -10.99
CA HIS A 483 -18.59 -14.44 -10.51
C HIS A 483 -17.65 -13.25 -10.78
N PRO A 484 -17.97 -12.04 -10.28
CA PRO A 484 -17.22 -10.85 -10.64
C PRO A 484 -15.78 -10.91 -10.14
N SER A 485 -14.87 -10.43 -10.98
CA SER A 485 -13.48 -10.16 -10.62
C SER A 485 -13.37 -8.86 -9.84
N HIS A 486 -12.30 -8.67 -9.09
CA HIS A 486 -11.94 -7.37 -8.52
C HIS A 486 -11.94 -6.24 -9.54
N TYR A 487 -11.49 -6.52 -10.77
CA TYR A 487 -11.53 -5.57 -11.87
C TYR A 487 -12.96 -5.12 -12.19
N GLU A 488 -13.92 -6.04 -12.30
CA GLU A 488 -15.32 -5.71 -12.56
C GLU A 488 -16.01 -5.06 -11.36
N ILE A 489 -15.67 -5.47 -10.13
CA ILE A 489 -16.17 -4.82 -8.91
C ILE A 489 -15.67 -3.37 -8.88
N GLY A 490 -14.40 -3.11 -9.22
CA GLY A 490 -13.85 -1.77 -9.35
C GLY A 490 -14.61 -0.92 -10.39
N LYS A 491 -14.90 -1.48 -11.58
CA LYS A 491 -15.75 -0.81 -12.58
C LYS A 491 -17.16 -0.52 -12.04
N ALA A 492 -17.73 -1.41 -11.23
CA ALA A 492 -19.03 -1.20 -10.61
C ALA A 492 -19.01 -0.02 -9.61
N VAL A 493 -17.98 0.07 -8.78
CA VAL A 493 -17.78 1.19 -7.85
C VAL A 493 -17.67 2.50 -8.63
N ALA A 494 -16.83 2.54 -9.68
CA ALA A 494 -16.67 3.71 -10.55
C ALA A 494 -18.01 4.13 -11.18
N LYS A 495 -18.82 3.16 -11.63
CA LYS A 495 -20.13 3.44 -12.22
C LYS A 495 -21.13 4.02 -11.23
N VAL A 496 -21.15 3.53 -9.99
CA VAL A 496 -22.01 4.12 -8.93
C VAL A 496 -21.64 5.58 -8.65
N MET A 497 -20.36 5.92 -8.77
CA MET A 497 -19.79 7.27 -8.62
C MET A 497 -20.01 8.19 -9.83
N GLY A 498 -20.53 7.66 -10.94
CA GLY A 498 -20.75 8.42 -12.17
C GLY A 498 -19.55 8.44 -13.11
N TYR A 499 -18.75 7.37 -13.14
CA TYR A 499 -17.68 7.18 -14.12
C TYR A 499 -17.94 5.94 -14.98
N GLU A 500 -17.45 5.98 -16.21
CA GLU A 500 -17.34 4.81 -17.07
C GLU A 500 -15.88 4.58 -17.42
N VAL A 501 -15.41 3.36 -17.18
CA VAL A 501 -14.03 2.92 -17.43
C VAL A 501 -14.07 1.87 -18.52
N VAL A 502 -13.45 2.16 -19.66
CA VAL A 502 -13.34 1.25 -20.80
C VAL A 502 -11.87 0.90 -20.99
N ASN A 503 -11.56 -0.39 -20.97
CA ASN A 503 -10.21 -0.89 -21.26
C ASN A 503 -10.19 -1.45 -22.69
N PRO A 504 -9.56 -0.78 -23.65
CA PRO A 504 -9.50 -1.24 -25.05
C PRO A 504 -8.68 -2.53 -25.23
N ASN A 505 -7.95 -2.97 -24.20
CA ASN A 505 -7.20 -4.24 -24.19
C ASN A 505 -8.06 -5.43 -23.71
N GLU A 506 -9.33 -5.21 -23.34
CA GLU A 506 -10.26 -6.30 -23.02
C GLU A 506 -10.46 -7.20 -24.25
N ALA A 507 -10.07 -8.47 -24.12
CA ALA A 507 -10.18 -9.44 -25.20
C ALA A 507 -10.51 -10.83 -24.66
N GLY A 508 -11.39 -11.54 -25.36
CA GLY A 508 -11.68 -12.97 -25.15
C GLY A 508 -12.29 -13.34 -23.79
N GLY A 509 -12.87 -12.38 -23.05
CA GLY A 509 -13.44 -12.60 -21.72
C GLY A 509 -12.43 -13.12 -20.69
N ILE A 510 -11.15 -12.82 -20.91
CA ILE A 510 -10.04 -13.27 -20.07
C ILE A 510 -9.85 -12.28 -18.93
N TYR A 511 -9.59 -12.76 -17.74
CA TYR A 511 -9.21 -11.98 -16.56
C TYR A 511 -8.01 -12.64 -15.90
N TYR A 512 -7.38 -11.89 -14.99
CA TYR A 512 -6.12 -12.31 -14.40
C TYR A 512 -6.15 -12.23 -12.88
N VAL A 513 -5.35 -13.10 -12.25
CA VAL A 513 -5.02 -13.05 -10.83
C VAL A 513 -3.51 -12.99 -10.71
N ASN A 514 -2.98 -11.90 -10.18
CA ASN A 514 -1.55 -11.75 -9.98
C ASN A 514 -1.04 -12.62 -8.81
N GLY A 515 0.21 -13.07 -8.93
CA GLY A 515 1.01 -13.55 -7.82
C GLY A 515 1.26 -12.46 -6.77
N ALA A 516 2.26 -12.67 -5.91
CA ALA A 516 2.60 -11.73 -4.85
C ALA A 516 3.18 -10.38 -5.34
N ASN A 517 3.39 -10.22 -6.65
CA ASN A 517 4.04 -9.07 -7.25
C ASN A 517 3.07 -8.29 -8.13
N LEU A 518 3.16 -6.95 -8.04
CA LEU A 518 2.29 -6.02 -8.75
C LEU A 518 2.42 -6.08 -10.27
N ASP A 519 3.60 -6.45 -10.76
CA ASP A 519 3.97 -6.54 -12.18
C ASP A 519 3.74 -7.94 -12.77
N GLY A 520 3.10 -8.84 -12.02
CA GLY A 520 2.89 -10.23 -12.45
C GLY A 520 4.17 -11.08 -12.50
N SER A 521 5.33 -10.56 -12.08
CA SER A 521 6.61 -11.28 -12.16
C SER A 521 6.72 -12.49 -11.21
N ALA A 522 5.83 -12.58 -10.22
CA ALA A 522 5.65 -13.77 -9.38
C ALA A 522 4.70 -14.81 -10.01
N GLY A 523 4.41 -14.70 -11.31
CA GLY A 523 3.38 -15.45 -12.01
C GLY A 523 2.00 -14.80 -11.91
N TYR A 524 1.10 -15.23 -12.77
CA TYR A 524 -0.32 -14.86 -12.75
C TYR A 524 -1.16 -16.04 -13.27
N LEU A 525 -2.41 -16.12 -12.83
CA LEU A 525 -3.41 -17.01 -13.43
C LEU A 525 -4.19 -16.21 -14.46
N ALA A 526 -4.44 -16.81 -15.62
CA ALA A 526 -5.44 -16.32 -16.55
C ALA A 526 -6.68 -17.22 -16.44
N TYR A 527 -7.86 -16.63 -16.48
CA TYR A 527 -9.10 -17.39 -16.50
C TYR A 527 -10.11 -16.77 -17.46
N ARG A 528 -10.94 -17.61 -18.07
CA ARG A 528 -12.08 -17.17 -18.88
C ARG A 528 -13.37 -17.43 -18.11
N LYS A 529 -14.29 -16.47 -18.18
CA LYS A 529 -15.67 -16.70 -17.73
C LYS A 529 -16.41 -17.54 -18.77
N GLY A 530 -16.81 -18.75 -18.40
CA GLY A 530 -17.72 -19.55 -19.21
C GLY A 530 -19.15 -18.99 -19.21
N SER A 531 -20.06 -19.55 -20.00
CA SER A 531 -21.50 -19.23 -19.99
C SER A 531 -22.24 -19.77 -18.74
N GLY A 532 -21.53 -19.98 -17.63
CA GLY A 532 -21.98 -20.56 -16.37
C GLY A 532 -20.99 -20.26 -15.23
N SER A 533 -21.18 -20.87 -14.05
CA SER A 533 -20.38 -20.65 -12.84
C SER A 533 -18.90 -21.09 -12.89
N GLU A 534 -18.42 -21.58 -14.04
CA GLU A 534 -17.09 -22.16 -14.16
C GLU A 534 -16.02 -21.11 -14.49
N VAL A 535 -14.99 -21.08 -13.65
CA VAL A 535 -13.76 -20.33 -13.84
C VAL A 535 -12.73 -21.31 -14.39
N LEU A 536 -12.51 -21.28 -15.71
CA LEU A 536 -11.57 -22.20 -16.36
C LEU A 536 -10.18 -21.54 -16.40
N PRO A 537 -9.17 -22.09 -15.70
CA PRO A 537 -7.81 -21.63 -15.85
C PRO A 537 -7.34 -21.85 -17.29
N ILE A 538 -6.70 -20.84 -17.87
CA ILE A 538 -6.04 -20.92 -19.16
C ILE A 538 -4.55 -21.23 -18.87
N PRO A 539 -3.96 -22.27 -19.52
CA PRO A 539 -2.56 -22.64 -19.33
C PRO A 539 -1.57 -21.50 -19.58
#